data_AF-A0A519HDP6-F1
#
_entry.id   AF-A0A519HDP6-F1
#
_cell.length_a   1.000
_cell.length_b   1.000
_cell.length_c   1.000
_cell.angle_alpha   90.00
_cell.angle_beta   90.00
_cell.angle_gamma   90.00
#
_symmetry.space_group_name_H-M   'P 1'
#
loop_
_entity.id
_entity.type
_entity.pdbx_description
1 polymer ?
#
loop_
_entity_poly.entity_id
_entity_poly.type
_entity_poly.pdbx_seq_one_letter_code
_entity_poly.pdbx_strand_id
1 'polypeptide(L)' 'MGPYTLTVFHKGNPVPTETAHASRAPEVLNKIQALLKKHDGCERIRVSSLTAHLFTVDCHGNTVDD' A
#
# COMPACT_ATOMS: atom_id res chain seq x y z
N MET A 1 -0.35 -3.23 16.43
CA MET A 1 -0.44 -2.97 14.98
C MET A 1 -1.89 -2.69 14.65
N GLY A 2 -2.17 -1.70 13.80
CA GLY A 2 -3.53 -1.40 13.37
C GLY A 2 -4.08 -2.48 12.42
N PRO A 3 -5.40 -2.54 12.19
CA PRO A 3 -6.02 -3.63 11.44
C PRO A 3 -5.74 -3.56 9.95
N TYR A 4 -5.10 -2.48 9.47
CA TYR A 4 -4.76 -2.29 8.07
C TYR A 4 -3.25 -2.36 7.86
N THR A 5 -2.85 -3.03 6.80
CA THR A 5 -1.47 -3.20 6.37
C THR A 5 -1.35 -2.72 4.93
N LEU A 6 -0.36 -1.87 4.68
CA LEU A 6 -0.01 -1.35 3.36
C LEU A 6 1.36 -1.88 3.00
N THR A 7 1.48 -2.60 1.89
CA THR A 7 2.74 -3.16 1.40
C THR A 7 3.10 -2.54 0.05
N VAL A 8 4.29 -1.97 -0.03
CA VAL A 8 4.83 -1.35 -1.26
C VAL A 8 5.62 -2.39 -2.04
N PHE A 9 5.33 -2.53 -3.32
CA PHE A 9 6.06 -3.40 -4.25
C PHE A 9 6.73 -2.57 -5.33
N HIS A 10 7.94 -2.97 -5.71
CA HIS A 10 8.71 -2.35 -6.79
C HIS A 10 8.84 -3.33 -7.95
N LYS A 11 8.93 -2.78 -9.16
CA LYS A 11 9.02 -3.57 -10.39
C LYS A 11 10.23 -4.52 -10.34
N GLY A 12 9.98 -5.80 -10.59
CA GLY A 12 11.00 -6.85 -10.58
C GLY A 12 11.36 -7.38 -9.19
N ASN A 13 10.78 -6.85 -8.12
CA ASN A 13 10.96 -7.35 -6.75
C ASN A 13 9.70 -8.11 -6.28
N PRO A 14 9.80 -9.43 -6.04
CA PRO A 14 8.67 -10.21 -5.54
C PRO A 14 8.36 -9.96 -4.05
N VAL A 15 9.27 -9.26 -3.36
CA VAL A 15 9.19 -8.98 -1.91
C VAL A 15 8.78 -7.52 -1.71
N PRO A 16 7.87 -7.23 -0.76
CA PRO A 16 7.51 -5.86 -0.45
C PRO A 16 8.72 -5.08 0.09
N THR A 17 8.96 -3.91 -0.47
CA THR A 17 10.07 -3.02 -0.12
C THR A 17 9.80 -2.30 1.20
N GLU A 18 8.53 -2.02 1.50
CA GLU A 18 8.12 -1.42 2.76
C GLU A 18 6.74 -1.94 3.19
N THR A 19 6.56 -2.11 4.50
CA THR A 19 5.27 -2.45 5.11
C THR A 19 4.90 -1.42 6.15
N ALA A 20 3.76 -0.75 5.97
CA ALA A 20 3.21 0.21 6.91
C ALA A 20 1.90 -0.31 7.51
N HIS A 21 1.62 0.05 8.76
CA HIS A 21 0.38 -0.35 9.45
C HIS A 21 -0.46 0.89 9.76
N ALA A 22 -1.77 0.83 9.60
CA ALA A 22 -2.71 1.91 9.92
C ALA A 22 -3.79 1.40 10.88
N SER A 23 -4.16 2.23 11.85
CA SER A 23 -5.17 1.88 12.87
C SER A 23 -6.59 2.19 12.43
N ARG A 24 -6.77 3.14 11.51
CA ARG A 24 -8.07 3.60 11.01
C ARG A 24 -8.08 3.71 9.49
N ALA A 25 -9.24 3.52 8.87
CA ALA A 25 -9.43 3.68 7.43
C ALA A 25 -8.94 5.04 6.87
N PRO A 26 -9.24 6.22 7.47
CA PRO A 26 -8.72 7.49 6.97
C PRO A 26 -7.18 7.60 7.06
N GLU A 27 -6.54 6.91 8.01
CA GLU A 27 -5.07 6.87 8.07
C GLU A 27 -4.47 6.06 6.93
N VAL A 28 -5.19 5.07 6.38
CA VAL A 28 -4.76 4.33 5.19
C VAL A 28 -4.56 5.28 4.03
N LEU A 29 -5.52 6.17 3.76
CA LEU A 29 -5.45 7.14 2.66
C LEU A 29 -4.25 8.07 2.80
N ASN A 30 -4.02 8.60 4.01
CA ASN A 30 -2.86 9.44 4.30
C ASN A 30 -1.54 8.66 4.14
N LYS A 31 -1.50 7.40 4.56
CA LYS A 31 -0.32 6.52 4.40
C LYS A 31 -0.05 6.18 2.95
N ILE A 32 -1.08 5.92 2.14
CA ILE A 32 -0.91 5.72 0.70
C ILE A 32 -0.20 6.94 0.11
N GLN A 33 -0.70 8.16 0.34
CA GLN A 33 -0.05 9.37 -0.19
C GLN A 33 1.39 9.55 0.31
N ALA A 34 1.66 9.24 1.57
CA ALA A 34 3.02 9.30 2.11
C ALA A 34 3.95 8.26 1.47
N LEU A 35 3.47 7.03 1.25
CA LEU A 35 4.23 5.97 0.60
C LEU A 35 4.48 6.28 -0.87
N LEU A 36 3.48 6.79 -1.59
CA LEU A 36 3.62 7.23 -2.99
C LEU A 36 4.68 8.33 -3.13
N LYS A 37 4.71 9.31 -2.22
CA LYS A 37 5.75 10.36 -2.22
C LYS A 37 7.14 9.85 -1.84
N LYS A 38 7.21 8.84 -0.99
CA LYS A 38 8.48 8.29 -0.48
C LYS A 38 9.11 7.31 -1.48
N HIS A 39 8.28 6.54 -2.18
CA HIS A 39 8.69 5.48 -3.10
C HIS A 39 8.34 5.88 -4.53
N ASP A 40 9.06 6.87 -5.06
CA ASP A 40 8.97 7.26 -6.47
C ASP A 40 9.36 6.05 -7.34
N GLY A 41 8.49 5.68 -8.28
CA GLY A 41 8.68 4.49 -9.11
C GLY A 41 8.33 3.16 -8.44
N CYS A 42 7.51 3.16 -7.39
CA CYS A 42 6.85 1.92 -6.98
C CYS A 42 6.05 1.32 -8.16
N GLU A 43 5.70 0.04 -8.06
CA GLU A 43 4.81 -0.61 -9.02
C GLU A 43 3.37 -0.60 -8.52
N ARG A 44 3.19 -1.01 -7.26
CA ARG A 44 1.88 -1.06 -6.61
C ARG A 44 2.00 -1.01 -5.10
N ILE A 45 0.96 -0.51 -4.45
CA ILE A 45 0.77 -0.57 -3.00
C ILE A 45 -0.46 -1.43 -2.74
N ARG A 46 -0.27 -2.57 -2.09
CA ARG A 46 -1.34 -3.46 -1.68
C ARG A 46 -1.85 -3.05 -0.32
N VAL A 47 -3.17 -2.90 -0.19
CA VAL A 47 -3.83 -2.61 1.09
C VAL A 47 -4.62 -3.84 1.51
N SER A 48 -4.32 -4.33 2.70
CA SER A 48 -4.97 -5.47 3.31
C SER A 48 -5.48 -5.11 4.71
N SER A 49 -6.56 -5.75 5.12
CA SER A 49 -6.95 -5.87 6.52
C SER A 49 -6.29 -7.09 7.16
N LEU A 50 -6.50 -7.29 8.46
CA LEU A 50 -6.08 -8.49 9.19
C LEU A 50 -6.53 -9.81 8.54
N THR A 51 -7.67 -9.81 7.87
CA THR A 51 -8.33 -11.04 7.39
C THR A 51 -8.45 -11.12 5.87
N ALA A 52 -8.29 -10.02 5.15
CA ALA A 52 -8.54 -9.97 3.72
C ALA A 52 -7.73 -8.87 3.02
N HIS A 53 -7.38 -9.11 1.77
CA HIS A 53 -7.01 -8.03 0.85
C HIS A 53 -8.21 -7.12 0.61
N LEU A 54 -7.97 -5.81 0.57
CA LEU A 54 -9.02 -4.81 0.37
C LEU A 54 -8.95 -4.25 -1.05
N PHE A 55 -7.80 -3.70 -1.43
CA PHE A 55 -7.57 -3.14 -2.76
C PHE A 55 -6.07 -2.92 -3.00
N THR A 56 -5.70 -2.70 -4.26
CA THR A 56 -4.34 -2.35 -4.66
C THR A 56 -4.37 -1.00 -5.37
N VAL A 57 -3.37 -0.16 -5.17
CA VAL A 57 -3.20 1.10 -5.91
C VAL A 57 -1.89 1.11 -6.68
N ASP A 58 -1.90 1.70 -7.87
CA ASP A 58 -0.68 1.99 -8.62
C ASP A 58 0.00 3.26 -8.07
N CYS A 59 1.17 3.57 -8.61
CA CYS A 59 2.01 4.64 -8.07
C CYS A 59 1.58 6.05 -8.48
N HIS A 60 0.56 6.15 -9.31
CA HIS A 60 -0.20 7.36 -9.60
C HIS A 60 -1.40 7.50 -8.65
N GLY A 61 -1.64 6.51 -7.77
CA GLY A 61 -2.71 6.51 -6.79
C GLY A 61 -4.07 6.03 -7.33
N ASN A 62 -4.12 5.42 -8.52
CA ASN A 62 -5.36 4.81 -9.00
C ASN A 62 -5.48 3.40 -8.46
N THR A 63 -6.70 2.98 -8.15
CA THR A 63 -6.98 1.58 -7.82
C THR A 63 -6.80 0.70 -9.05
N VAL A 64 -6.04 -0.38 -8.90
CA VAL A 64 -5.79 -1.38 -9.94
C VAL A 64 -6.19 -2.76 -9.44
N ASP A 65 -6.59 -3.63 -10.37
CA ASP A 65 -6.82 -5.05 -10.12
C ASP A 65 -5.46 -5.77 -10.02
N ASP A 66 -5.32 -6.69 -9.07
CA ASP A 66 -4.05 -7.34 -8.70
C ASP A 66 -3.79 -8.66 -9.45
#